data_AF-A0A7K0ZMC9-F1
#
_entry.id   AF-A0A7K0ZMC9-F1
#
_cell.length_a   1.000
_cell.length_b   1.000
_cell.length_c   1.000
_cell.angle_alpha   90.00
_cell.angle_beta   90.00
_cell.angle_gamma   90.00
#
_symmetry.space_group_name_H-M   'P 1'
#
loop_
_entity.id
_entity.type
_entity.pdbx_description
1 polymer ?
#
loop_
_entity_poly.entity_id
_entity_poly.type
_entity_poly.pdbx_seq_one_letter_code
_entity_poly.pdbx_strand_id
1 'polypeptide(L)'
;MITQLIATSAAVEIAERRGTYPGAGVYAGRPHAVMQRAFIALKTSNMLAFLTGFVEPVLFLLAFGYGLGGLVGGVDAQGQDLSYAAFIAPALLASSAMNGAIFDSTYNVYFKMHYGRIYQGMLSTSLGPLDVALGEIGWAMLRG
;
A
#
# COMPACT_ATOMS: atom_id res chain seq x y z
N MET A 1 -24.83 -14.93 38.77
CA MET A 1 -25.58 -13.67 38.57
C MET A 1 -24.74 -12.44 38.91
N ILE A 2 -24.09 -12.37 40.08
CA ILE A 2 -23.29 -11.21 40.53
C ILE A 2 -22.07 -10.93 39.63
N THR A 3 -21.34 -11.96 39.18
CA THR A 3 -20.16 -11.81 38.32
C THR A 3 -20.47 -11.25 36.93
N GLN A 4 -21.64 -11.59 36.37
CA GLN A 4 -22.06 -11.02 35.08
C GLN A 4 -22.39 -9.53 35.23
N LEU A 5 -23.02 -9.13 36.33
CA LEU A 5 -23.41 -7.74 36.59
C LEU A 5 -22.19 -6.81 36.69
N ILE A 6 -21.12 -7.25 37.38
CA ILE A 6 -19.85 -6.52 37.52
C ILE A 6 -19.09 -6.43 36.19
N ALA A 7 -19.11 -7.49 35.38
CA ALA A 7 -18.47 -7.48 34.06
C ALA A 7 -19.18 -6.51 33.10
N THR A 8 -20.51 -6.45 33.12
CA THR A 8 -21.27 -5.44 32.36
C THR A 8 -21.01 -4.02 32.83
N SER A 9 -20.95 -3.78 34.15
CA SER A 9 -20.73 -2.42 34.66
C SER A 9 -19.33 -1.90 34.29
N ALA A 10 -18.30 -2.75 34.37
CA ALA A 10 -16.94 -2.39 33.95
C ALA A 10 -16.85 -2.14 32.43
N ALA A 11 -17.53 -2.95 31.61
CA ALA A 11 -17.57 -2.75 30.16
C ALA A 11 -18.30 -1.46 29.77
N VAL A 12 -19.40 -1.15 30.46
CA VAL A 12 -20.17 0.09 30.27
C VAL A 12 -19.36 1.31 30.70
N GLU A 13 -18.68 1.26 31.85
CA GLU A 13 -17.82 2.35 32.34
C GLU A 13 -16.65 2.63 31.38
N ILE A 14 -16.04 1.59 30.81
CA ILE A 14 -14.98 1.73 29.79
C ILE A 14 -15.55 2.36 28.51
N ALA A 15 -16.76 1.98 28.10
CA ALA A 15 -17.44 2.56 26.95
C ALA A 15 -17.81 4.04 27.17
N GLU A 16 -18.33 4.40 28.35
CA GLU A 16 -18.64 5.79 28.74
C GLU A 16 -17.40 6.65 28.86
N ARG A 17 -16.31 6.14 29.46
CA ARG A 17 -15.00 6.80 29.45
C ARG A 17 -14.49 7.02 28.03
N ARG A 18 -14.69 6.09 27.10
CA ARG A 18 -14.30 6.29 25.70
C ARG A 18 -15.17 7.34 25.01
N GLY A 19 -16.46 7.41 25.29
CA GLY A 19 -17.39 8.36 24.67
C GLY A 19 -17.12 9.84 24.98
N THR A 20 -16.32 10.14 26.01
CA THR A 20 -16.08 11.51 26.49
C THR A 20 -14.88 12.20 25.86
N TYR A 21 -14.02 11.50 25.10
CA TYR A 21 -12.88 12.12 24.41
C TYR A 21 -13.30 12.67 23.03
N PRO A 22 -12.96 13.92 22.68
CA PRO A 22 -13.18 14.43 21.33
C PRO A 22 -12.39 13.58 20.34
N GLY A 23 -13.07 12.96 19.37
CA GLY A 23 -12.47 12.08 18.37
C GLY A 23 -12.60 10.58 18.63
N ALA A 24 -13.25 10.15 19.71
CA ALA A 24 -13.46 8.73 20.02
C ALA A 24 -14.25 7.95 18.94
N GLY A 25 -15.12 8.63 18.18
CA GLY A 25 -15.81 8.03 17.03
C GLY A 25 -14.94 7.93 15.76
N VAL A 26 -13.78 8.61 15.74
CA VAL A 26 -12.90 8.71 14.57
C VAL A 26 -11.69 7.79 14.70
N TYR A 27 -11.17 7.60 15.92
CA TYR A 27 -9.96 6.82 16.19
C TYR A 27 -10.15 5.88 17.38
N ALA A 28 -10.00 4.57 17.14
CA ALA A 28 -10.09 3.51 18.14
C ALA A 28 -8.73 2.98 18.61
N GLY A 29 -7.61 3.46 18.04
CA GLY A 29 -6.25 3.08 18.46
C GLY A 29 -5.77 1.75 17.89
N ARG A 30 -6.33 1.30 16.77
CA ARG A 30 -6.06 -0.03 16.19
C ARG A 30 -5.66 -0.02 14.70
N PRO A 31 -4.81 0.92 14.22
CA PRO A 31 -4.38 0.93 12.82
C PRO A 31 -3.55 -0.31 12.44
N HIS A 32 -2.83 -0.90 13.42
CA HIS A 32 -2.04 -2.12 13.22
C HIS A 32 -2.89 -3.32 12.78
N ALA A 33 -4.17 -3.39 13.18
CA ALA A 33 -5.07 -4.48 12.78
C ALA A 33 -5.37 -4.44 11.27
N VAL A 34 -5.46 -3.23 10.71
CA VAL A 34 -5.65 -3.00 9.28
C VAL A 34 -4.38 -3.37 8.51
N MET A 35 -3.21 -3.00 9.04
CA MET A 35 -1.91 -3.41 8.47
C MET A 35 -1.72 -4.94 8.48
N GLN A 36 -2.07 -5.61 9.57
CA GLN A 36 -2.00 -7.08 9.65
C GLN A 36 -2.89 -7.75 8.60
N ARG A 37 -4.13 -7.27 8.43
CA ARG A 37 -5.02 -7.72 7.37
C ARG A 37 -4.38 -7.56 6.00
N ALA A 38 -3.79 -6.39 5.75
CA ALA A 38 -3.17 -6.07 4.47
C ALA A 38 -1.94 -6.96 4.19
N PHE A 39 -1.15 -7.28 5.21
CA PHE A 39 -0.03 -8.21 5.13
C PHE A 39 -0.46 -9.64 4.79
N ILE A 40 -1.54 -10.13 5.39
CA ILE A 40 -2.10 -11.46 5.08
C ILE A 40 -2.62 -11.50 3.64
N ALA A 41 -3.28 -10.44 3.19
CA ALA A 41 -3.77 -10.32 1.82
C ALA A 41 -2.63 -10.31 0.78
N LEU A 42 -1.50 -9.66 1.11
CA LEU A 42 -0.32 -9.64 0.25
C LEU A 42 0.21 -11.04 -0.04
N LYS A 43 0.33 -11.88 0.99
CA LYS A 43 0.87 -13.25 0.87
C LYS A 43 0.08 -14.13 -0.11
N THR A 44 -1.20 -13.83 -0.33
CA THR A 44 -2.10 -14.75 -1.02
C THR A 44 -2.43 -14.31 -2.45
N SER A 45 -2.66 -13.01 -2.70
CA SER A 45 -3.29 -12.58 -3.96
C SER A 45 -2.55 -11.52 -4.76
N ASN A 46 -1.59 -10.78 -4.17
CA ASN A 46 -1.01 -9.61 -4.83
C ASN A 46 0.37 -9.85 -5.48
N MET A 47 0.93 -11.06 -5.37
CA MET A 47 2.28 -11.34 -5.90
C MET A 47 2.33 -11.30 -7.44
N LEU A 48 1.24 -11.70 -8.10
CA LEU A 48 1.14 -11.69 -9.55
C LEU A 48 1.20 -10.28 -10.14
N ALA A 49 0.55 -9.30 -9.50
CA ALA A 49 0.56 -7.91 -9.94
C ALA A 49 1.97 -7.28 -9.89
N PHE A 50 2.77 -7.69 -8.90
CA PHE A 50 4.16 -7.25 -8.75
C PHE A 50 5.05 -7.78 -9.89
N LEU A 51 4.89 -9.05 -10.25
CA LEU A 51 5.62 -9.67 -11.37
C LEU A 51 5.27 -9.03 -12.71
N THR A 52 3.99 -8.73 -12.96
CA THR A 52 3.55 -8.14 -14.24
C THR A 52 4.05 -6.72 -14.44
N GLY A 53 4.20 -5.93 -13.37
CA GLY A 53 4.73 -4.56 -13.44
C GLY A 53 6.21 -4.48 -13.87
N PHE A 54 6.96 -5.57 -13.73
CA PHE A 54 8.37 -5.65 -14.13
C PHE A 54 8.57 -6.04 -15.60
N VAL A 55 7.51 -6.47 -16.29
CA VAL A 55 7.62 -6.94 -17.68
C VAL A 55 7.84 -5.78 -18.64
N GLU A 56 7.05 -4.71 -18.54
CA GLU A 56 7.14 -3.53 -19.41
C GLU A 56 8.54 -2.88 -19.43
N PRO A 57 9.20 -2.63 -18.28
CA PRO A 57 10.54 -2.03 -18.24
C PRO A 57 11.61 -2.92 -18.86
N VAL A 58 11.49 -4.24 -18.68
CA VAL A 58 12.38 -5.21 -19.31
C VAL A 58 12.19 -5.21 -20.82
N LEU A 59 10.94 -5.16 -21.30
CA LEU A 59 10.65 -5.05 -22.73
C LEU A 59 11.20 -3.74 -23.31
N PHE A 60 11.10 -2.62 -22.58
CA PHE A 60 11.72 -1.36 -22.98
C PHE A 60 13.24 -1.43 -23.01
N LEU A 61 13.88 -2.07 -22.03
CA LEU A 61 15.33 -2.29 -22.06
C LEU A 61 15.75 -3.17 -23.23
N LEU A 62 14.96 -4.19 -23.57
CA LEU A 62 15.20 -5.03 -24.75
C LEU A 62 15.10 -4.20 -26.04
N ALA A 63 14.03 -3.43 -26.19
CA ALA A 63 13.78 -2.61 -27.38
C ALA A 63 14.81 -1.49 -27.54
N PHE A 64 15.05 -0.70 -26.50
CA PHE A 64 15.94 0.47 -26.56
C PHE A 64 17.41 0.12 -26.33
N GLY A 65 17.70 -0.82 -25.44
CA GLY A 65 19.05 -1.26 -25.13
C GLY A 65 19.67 -2.06 -26.28
N TYR A 66 18.96 -3.06 -26.82
CA TYR A 66 19.47 -3.84 -27.95
C TYR A 66 19.16 -3.19 -29.31
N GLY A 67 17.95 -2.66 -29.50
CA GLY A 67 17.55 -2.05 -30.77
C GLY A 67 18.22 -0.71 -31.04
N LEU A 68 18.13 0.24 -30.10
CA LEU A 68 18.71 1.58 -30.28
C LEU A 68 20.16 1.69 -29.80
N GLY A 69 20.59 0.87 -28.83
CA GLY A 69 21.93 0.94 -28.25
C GLY A 69 23.05 0.73 -29.26
N GLY A 70 22.84 -0.09 -30.30
CA GLY A 70 23.79 -0.25 -31.40
C GLY A 70 23.92 0.97 -32.31
N LEU A 71 22.91 1.84 -32.34
CA LEU A 71 22.89 3.08 -33.13
C LEU A 71 23.43 4.28 -32.34
N VAL A 72 23.13 4.34 -31.04
CA VAL A 72 23.54 5.44 -30.14
C VAL A 72 24.99 5.26 -29.67
N GLY A 73 25.44 4.01 -29.45
CA GLY A 73 26.77 3.71 -28.94
C GLY A 73 26.92 4.02 -27.44
N GLY A 74 28.11 4.48 -27.06
CA GLY A 74 28.44 4.89 -25.69
C GLY A 74 27.89 6.27 -25.35
N VAL A 75 27.48 6.45 -24.09
CA VAL A 75 26.97 7.69 -23.52
C VAL A 75 27.94 8.14 -22.44
N ASP A 76 28.50 9.35 -22.58
CA ASP A 76 29.24 9.98 -21.50
C ASP A 76 28.28 10.43 -20.40
N ALA A 77 28.36 9.79 -19.24
CA ALA A 77 27.71 10.25 -18.03
C ALA A 77 28.75 10.43 -16.93
N GLN A 78 28.89 11.68 -16.46
CA GLN A 78 29.84 12.04 -15.39
C GLN A 78 31.29 11.64 -15.68
N GLY A 79 31.73 11.67 -16.95
CA GLY A 79 33.08 11.33 -17.38
C GLY A 79 33.33 9.82 -17.49
N GLN A 80 32.29 8.99 -17.41
CA GLN A 80 32.35 7.56 -17.67
C GLN A 80 31.55 7.22 -18.92
N ASP A 81 32.16 6.45 -19.83
CA ASP A 81 31.48 5.94 -21.01
C ASP A 81 30.62 4.73 -20.62
N LEU A 82 29.30 4.90 -20.69
CA LEU A 82 28.31 3.89 -20.34
C LEU A 82 27.57 3.43 -21.59
N SER A 83 27.23 2.14 -21.64
CA SER A 83 26.27 1.69 -22.66
C SER A 83 24.94 2.42 -22.50
N TYR A 84 24.27 2.74 -23.61
CA TYR A 84 22.94 3.36 -23.59
C TYR A 84 21.94 2.60 -22.71
N ALA A 85 22.02 1.26 -22.70
CA ALA A 85 21.22 0.40 -21.83
C ALA A 85 21.47 0.69 -20.33
N ALA A 86 22.73 0.81 -19.91
CA ALA A 86 23.09 1.12 -18.53
C ALA A 86 22.66 2.53 -18.11
N PHE A 87 22.64 3.47 -19.06
CA PHE A 87 22.18 4.83 -18.84
C PHE A 87 20.66 4.92 -18.60
N ILE A 88 19.84 4.20 -19.38
CA ILE A 88 18.37 4.26 -19.29
C ILE A 88 17.76 3.32 -18.24
N ALA A 89 18.45 2.23 -17.88
CA ALA A 89 17.98 1.24 -16.91
C ALA A 89 17.48 1.83 -15.58
N PRO A 90 18.21 2.72 -14.89
CA PRO A 90 17.73 3.29 -13.62
C PRO A 90 16.48 4.16 -13.79
N ALA A 91 16.37 4.91 -14.89
CA ALA A 91 15.19 5.72 -15.18
C ALA A 91 13.94 4.84 -15.41
N LEU A 92 14.11 3.74 -16.14
CA LEU A 92 13.04 2.77 -16.37
C LEU A 92 12.62 2.10 -15.06
N LEU A 93 13.56 1.66 -14.21
CA LEU A 93 13.23 1.11 -12.89
C LEU A 93 12.48 2.11 -12.01
N ALA A 94 12.92 3.37 -11.96
CA ALA A 94 12.25 4.40 -11.19
C ALA A 94 10.80 4.64 -11.68
N SER A 95 10.59 4.72 -12.99
CA SER A 95 9.26 4.87 -13.59
C SER A 95 8.33 3.69 -13.24
N SER A 96 8.87 2.47 -13.25
CA SER A 96 8.14 1.25 -12.91
C SER A 96 7.68 1.24 -11.46
N ALA A 97 8.58 1.56 -10.54
CA ALA A 97 8.29 1.66 -9.11
C ALA A 97 7.23 2.74 -8.86
N MET A 98 7.36 3.91 -9.50
CA MET A 98 6.38 4.98 -9.43
C MET A 98 4.99 4.54 -9.92
N ASN A 99 4.92 3.87 -11.07
CA ASN A 99 3.67 3.33 -11.59
C ASN A 99 3.03 2.35 -10.59
N GLY A 100 3.81 1.41 -10.04
CA GLY A 100 3.36 0.51 -8.99
C GLY A 100 2.76 1.24 -7.79
N ALA A 101 3.44 2.26 -7.28
CA ALA A 101 2.96 3.06 -6.16
C ALA A 101 1.68 3.87 -6.49
N ILE A 102 1.54 4.39 -7.71
CA ILE A 102 0.35 5.12 -8.17
C ILE A 102 -0.87 4.20 -8.25
N PHE A 103 -0.73 3.05 -8.93
CA PHE A 103 -1.82 2.07 -9.03
C PHE A 103 -2.26 1.61 -7.65
N ASP A 104 -1.31 1.50 -6.75
CA ASP A 104 -1.58 1.06 -5.42
C ASP A 104 -2.26 2.11 -4.53
N SER A 105 -1.80 3.35 -4.55
CA SER A 105 -2.38 4.43 -3.76
C SER A 105 -3.74 4.89 -4.30
N THR A 106 -4.02 4.63 -5.58
CA THR A 106 -5.21 5.11 -6.27
C THR A 106 -6.20 3.98 -6.53
N TYR A 107 -5.87 3.07 -7.48
CA TYR A 107 -6.80 2.05 -7.97
C TYR A 107 -7.13 1.02 -6.88
N ASN A 108 -6.13 0.55 -6.14
CA ASN A 108 -6.37 -0.43 -5.08
C ASN A 108 -7.26 0.13 -3.98
N VAL A 109 -6.99 1.36 -3.53
CA VAL A 109 -7.80 2.07 -2.53
C VAL A 109 -9.22 2.31 -3.04
N TYR A 110 -9.37 2.81 -4.27
CA TYR A 110 -10.68 3.03 -4.88
C TYR A 110 -11.48 1.73 -4.99
N PHE A 111 -10.84 0.64 -5.41
CA PHE A 111 -11.50 -0.66 -5.54
C PHE A 111 -11.97 -1.20 -4.19
N LYS A 112 -11.12 -1.14 -3.16
CA LYS A 112 -11.47 -1.50 -1.78
C LYS A 112 -12.63 -0.67 -1.23
N MET A 113 -12.72 0.60 -1.61
CA MET A 113 -13.75 1.52 -1.16
C MET A 113 -15.08 1.32 -1.90
N HIS A 114 -15.06 1.30 -3.23
CA HIS A 114 -16.26 1.38 -4.06
C HIS A 114 -16.82 0.01 -4.44
N TYR A 115 -15.98 -0.91 -4.91
CA TYR A 115 -16.41 -2.20 -5.42
C TYR A 115 -16.36 -3.29 -4.34
N GLY A 116 -15.20 -3.47 -3.72
CA GLY A 116 -15.00 -4.48 -2.68
C GLY A 116 -15.66 -4.14 -1.35
N ARG A 117 -16.06 -2.88 -1.14
CA ARG A 117 -16.71 -2.36 0.08
C ARG A 117 -16.01 -2.77 1.37
N ILE A 118 -14.70 -3.01 1.31
CA ILE A 118 -13.90 -3.54 2.40
C ILE A 118 -13.84 -2.51 3.54
N TYR A 119 -13.74 -1.23 3.20
CA TYR A 119 -13.71 -0.15 4.18
C TYR A 119 -15.04 -0.04 4.93
N GLN A 120 -16.17 -0.25 4.24
CA GLN A 120 -17.49 -0.29 4.87
C GLN A 120 -17.60 -1.47 5.86
N GLY A 121 -17.08 -2.64 5.47
CA GLY A 121 -17.01 -3.81 6.34
C GLY A 121 -16.05 -3.65 7.53
N MET A 122 -14.99 -2.85 7.42
CA MET A 122 -14.13 -2.52 8.56
C MET A 122 -14.81 -1.52 9.51
N LEU A 123 -15.51 -0.53 8.96
CA LEU A 123 -16.24 0.48 9.73
C LEU A 123 -17.49 -0.06 10.45
N SER A 124 -17.98 -1.26 10.10
CA SER A 124 -19.02 -1.94 10.87
C SER A 124 -18.49 -2.68 12.11
N THR A 125 -17.17 -2.69 12.31
CA THR A 125 -16.50 -3.23 13.51
C THR A 125 -16.10 -2.10 14.47
N SER A 126 -15.45 -2.42 15.59
CA SER A 126 -14.94 -1.43 16.55
C SER A 126 -13.70 -0.65 16.06
N LEU A 127 -13.58 -0.37 14.76
CA LEU A 127 -12.51 0.43 14.14
C LEU A 127 -13.05 1.80 13.74
N GLY A 128 -12.25 2.84 13.98
CA GLY A 128 -12.55 4.19 13.51
C GLY A 128 -12.04 4.44 12.08
N PRO A 129 -12.62 5.41 11.35
CA PRO A 129 -12.14 5.84 10.04
C PRO A 129 -10.64 6.20 10.00
N LEU A 130 -10.12 6.81 11.07
CA LEU A 130 -8.70 7.16 11.16
C LEU A 130 -7.80 5.93 11.33
N ASP A 131 -8.26 4.88 12.00
CA ASP A 131 -7.51 3.62 12.08
C ASP A 131 -7.35 2.98 10.71
N VAL A 132 -8.43 3.02 9.89
CA VAL A 132 -8.41 2.50 8.53
C VAL A 132 -7.48 3.32 7.65
N ALA A 133 -7.58 4.65 7.69
CA ALA A 133 -6.73 5.53 6.91
C ALA A 133 -5.24 5.36 7.26
N LEU A 134 -4.88 5.43 8.55
CA LEU A 134 -3.51 5.25 9.01
C LEU A 134 -2.98 3.85 8.71
N GLY A 135 -3.82 2.82 8.83
CA GLY A 135 -3.45 1.46 8.51
C GLY A 135 -3.16 1.23 7.02
N GLU A 136 -3.99 1.76 6.13
CA GLU A 136 -3.77 1.68 4.68
C GLU A 136 -2.58 2.55 4.23
N ILE A 137 -2.41 3.76 4.78
CA ILE A 137 -1.24 4.62 4.49
C ILE A 137 0.05 3.94 4.98
N GLY A 138 0.08 3.50 6.24
CA GLY A 138 1.25 2.83 6.81
C GLY A 138 1.59 1.55 6.05
N TRP A 139 0.58 0.81 5.58
CA TRP A 139 0.80 -0.35 4.72
C TRP A 139 1.34 0.03 3.33
N ALA A 140 0.81 1.08 2.71
CA ALA A 140 1.31 1.59 1.42
C ALA A 140 2.78 2.02 1.52
N MET A 141 3.17 2.70 2.60
CA MET A 141 4.57 3.08 2.84
C MET A 141 5.50 1.88 3.10
N LEU A 142 4.99 0.82 3.75
CA LEU A 142 5.81 -0.35 4.09
C LEU A 142 6.13 -1.22 2.88
N ARG A 143 5.18 -1.36 1.94
CA ARG A 143 5.32 -2.24 0.77
C ARG A 143 5.69 -1.53 -0.53
N GLY A 144 5.44 -0.21 -0.58
CA GLY A 144 5.67 0.63 -1.74
C GLY A 144 7.14 0.74 -2.07
#